data_AF-A0A4Q5Z6S6-F1
#
_entry.id   AF-A0A4Q5Z6S6-F1
#
_cell.length_a   1.000
_cell.length_b   1.000
_cell.length_c   1.000
_cell.angle_alpha   90.00
_cell.angle_beta   90.00
_cell.angle_gamma   90.00
#
_symmetry.space_group_name_H-M   'P 1'
#
loop_
_entity.id
_entity.type
_entity.pdbx_description
1 polymer ?
#
loop_
_entity_poly.entity_id
_entity_poly.type
_entity_poly.pdbx_seq_one_letter_code
_entity_poly.pdbx_strand_id
1 'polypeptide(L)'
;SLPDGKIIATLGEAGFQARTLAPGLYWGMWIWQYSIQMTPFIIIPEGKIGLLLSNDGQEIPTGAILARKIDCDNFQDAEKFLNNGGQKGRQTAYITAGTYRINTLAFTITVTDMVIIHENRVGVVTTLDGLPIEKDQIAGAHIHGHNNFQDFDTFLNNRGNRGLQPQIILAGSYNINPWAVQIEEILMTDVPIGYVGVVISYIGEDGLDVTGESFKHGNIVAKGFRGVWLEPMGPGKYPLNKYTMKMELVPTTNLVLNWANARSEAHALDKNLCTITVRSKDGFPFNLDVSQIIHIPAAEAPKVIARFGSMTNLVSQVLEPTIGNYFRNSAQDSDVISFLITRKERQESAREHIREVLEEYNVNAVDTLIGDITPPEALMKTLTNRKIAEEEQKTYQTQRMAQEQRQGMEKETAIADMQKEIVKAQQSVEISQRTADATVKKAEGDATS
;
A
#
# COMPACT_ATOMS: atom_id res chain seq x y z
N SER A 1 43.45 44.72 -36.26
CA SER A 1 43.78 43.35 -35.84
C SER A 1 42.68 42.88 -34.91
N LEU A 2 42.37 41.58 -34.90
CA LEU A 2 41.39 41.02 -33.95
C LEU A 2 41.81 41.37 -32.50
N PRO A 3 40.85 41.76 -31.63
CA PRO A 3 41.09 41.91 -30.21
C PRO A 3 41.57 40.60 -29.58
N ASP A 4 42.42 40.68 -28.56
CA ASP A 4 43.01 39.52 -27.91
C ASP A 4 41.91 38.57 -27.36
N GLY A 5 42.02 37.28 -27.66
CA GLY A 5 41.05 36.25 -27.26
C GLY A 5 39.86 36.02 -28.21
N LYS A 6 39.64 36.88 -29.22
CA LYS A 6 38.61 36.67 -30.26
C LYS A 6 39.16 35.89 -31.45
N ILE A 7 38.31 35.05 -32.04
CA ILE A 7 38.65 34.16 -33.17
C ILE A 7 37.90 34.59 -34.44
N ILE A 8 36.75 35.25 -34.28
CA ILE A 8 35.82 35.63 -35.34
C ILE A 8 35.77 37.15 -35.49
N ALA A 9 36.06 37.63 -36.69
CA ALA A 9 36.02 39.04 -37.08
C ALA A 9 34.58 39.48 -37.40
N THR A 10 34.14 40.56 -36.75
CA THR A 10 32.78 41.14 -36.92
C THR A 10 32.77 42.48 -37.66
N LEU A 11 33.87 43.24 -37.60
CA LEU A 11 33.96 44.60 -38.18
C LEU A 11 34.87 44.67 -39.42
N GLY A 12 34.93 43.59 -40.22
CA GLY A 12 35.80 43.52 -41.41
C GLY A 12 37.30 43.46 -41.09
N GLU A 13 37.64 43.07 -39.87
CA GLU A 13 39.02 42.88 -39.40
C GLU A 13 39.68 41.67 -40.10
N ALA A 14 41.01 41.64 -40.11
CA ALA A 14 41.74 40.47 -40.59
C ALA A 14 41.48 39.24 -39.69
N GLY A 15 40.95 38.16 -40.28
CA GLY A 15 40.61 36.92 -39.57
C GLY A 15 39.42 36.19 -40.20
N PHE A 16 38.94 35.13 -39.54
CA PHE A 16 37.73 34.40 -39.97
C PHE A 16 36.51 35.31 -39.83
N GLN A 17 35.79 35.57 -40.92
CA GLN A 17 34.66 36.48 -40.90
C GLN A 17 33.43 35.83 -40.23
N ALA A 18 32.70 36.60 -39.43
CA ALA A 18 31.44 36.17 -38.81
C ALA A 18 30.36 35.91 -39.88
N ARG A 19 30.25 36.83 -40.84
CA ARG A 19 29.23 36.81 -41.87
C ARG A 19 29.49 35.72 -42.90
N THR A 20 28.53 34.81 -43.04
CA THR A 20 28.51 33.80 -44.10
C THR A 20 28.01 34.37 -45.42
N LEU A 21 28.55 33.88 -46.53
CA LEU A 21 28.13 34.27 -47.87
C LEU A 21 27.04 33.33 -48.37
N ALA A 22 25.95 33.88 -48.90
CA ALA A 22 24.95 33.12 -49.63
C ALA A 22 25.51 32.70 -51.00
N PRO A 23 24.97 31.67 -51.66
CA PRO A 23 25.28 31.43 -53.07
C PRO A 23 25.00 32.70 -53.91
N GLY A 24 26.00 33.18 -54.65
CA GLY A 24 25.89 34.41 -55.41
C GLY A 24 27.24 34.94 -55.89
N LEU A 25 27.20 35.94 -56.78
CA LEU A 25 28.38 36.64 -57.27
C LEU A 25 28.68 37.83 -56.37
N TYR A 26 29.87 37.86 -55.75
CA TYR A 26 30.31 38.95 -54.87
C TYR A 26 31.42 39.76 -55.55
N TRP A 27 31.11 41.00 -55.90
CA TRP A 27 32.08 41.95 -56.45
C TRP A 27 32.91 42.58 -55.31
N GLY A 28 34.23 42.62 -55.46
CA GLY A 28 35.16 43.22 -54.47
C GLY A 28 35.84 42.24 -53.51
N MET A 29 35.56 40.94 -53.59
CA MET A 29 36.27 39.91 -52.83
C MET A 29 37.42 39.31 -53.66
N TRP A 30 38.57 39.98 -53.67
CA TRP A 30 39.72 39.55 -54.46
C TRP A 30 40.39 38.28 -53.88
N ILE A 31 40.75 37.35 -54.75
CA ILE A 31 41.36 36.04 -54.39
C ILE A 31 42.66 36.12 -53.59
N TRP A 32 43.37 37.25 -53.64
CA TRP A 32 44.60 37.48 -52.87
C TRP A 32 44.36 38.04 -51.46
N GLN A 33 43.15 38.55 -51.19
CA GLN A 33 42.74 39.10 -49.90
C GLN A 33 41.87 38.13 -49.11
N TYR A 34 41.05 37.31 -49.80
CA TYR A 34 40.08 36.42 -49.19
C TYR A 34 40.29 34.97 -49.62
N SER A 35 40.17 34.04 -48.67
CA SER A 35 40.01 32.61 -48.93
C SER A 35 38.56 32.22 -48.63
N ILE A 36 37.87 31.63 -49.60
CA ILE A 36 36.48 31.20 -49.47
C ILE A 36 36.47 29.69 -49.31
N GLN A 37 35.94 29.22 -48.19
CA GLN A 37 35.74 27.79 -47.93
C GLN A 37 34.27 27.45 -48.12
N MET A 38 33.99 26.50 -49.01
CA MET A 38 32.64 25.96 -49.20
C MET A 38 32.37 24.93 -48.10
N THR A 39 31.32 25.17 -47.31
CA THR A 39 30.85 24.25 -46.28
C THR A 39 29.43 23.78 -46.60
N PRO A 40 29.11 22.50 -46.34
CA PRO A 40 27.75 22.02 -46.51
C PRO A 40 26.82 22.67 -45.47
N PHE A 41 25.54 22.79 -45.80
CA PHE A 41 24.55 23.23 -44.83
C PHE A 41 24.40 22.21 -43.70
N ILE A 42 24.13 22.71 -42.50
CA ILE A 42 23.88 21.88 -41.34
C ILE A 42 22.44 21.39 -41.42
N ILE A 43 22.28 20.08 -41.54
CA ILE A 43 20.98 19.42 -41.60
C ILE A 43 20.74 18.74 -40.26
N ILE A 44 19.68 19.14 -39.58
CA ILE A 44 19.17 18.46 -38.39
C ILE A 44 18.02 17.56 -38.83
N PRO A 45 18.16 16.23 -38.74
CA PRO A 45 17.09 15.30 -39.10
C PRO A 45 15.85 15.47 -38.22
N GLU A 46 14.71 15.01 -38.71
CA GLU A 46 13.50 14.86 -37.90
C GLU A 46 13.76 13.91 -36.72
N GLY A 47 13.09 14.14 -35.58
CA GLY A 47 13.34 13.36 -34.36
C GLY A 47 14.59 13.79 -33.57
N LYS A 48 15.36 14.76 -34.06
CA LYS A 48 16.60 15.21 -33.44
C LYS A 48 16.62 16.73 -33.18
N ILE A 49 17.49 17.14 -32.28
CA ILE A 49 17.81 18.55 -32.02
C ILE A 49 19.31 18.79 -32.20
N GLY A 50 19.67 20.01 -32.64
CA GLY A 50 21.05 20.46 -32.74
C GLY A 50 21.44 21.29 -31.52
N LEU A 51 22.38 20.79 -30.74
CA LEU A 51 23.01 21.53 -29.63
C LEU A 51 24.16 22.36 -30.14
N LEU A 52 24.30 23.59 -29.64
CA LEU A 52 25.33 24.52 -30.12
C LEU A 52 26.36 24.81 -29.06
N LEU A 53 27.63 24.72 -29.45
CA LEU A 53 28.76 25.21 -28.69
C LEU A 53 29.35 26.39 -29.46
N SER A 54 29.36 27.58 -28.84
CA SER A 54 29.99 28.77 -29.42
C SER A 54 31.49 28.74 -29.14
N ASN A 55 32.30 28.86 -30.18
CA ASN A 55 33.76 28.87 -30.10
C ASN A 55 34.32 30.25 -29.71
N ASP A 56 33.52 31.31 -29.93
CA ASP A 56 33.87 32.71 -29.67
C ASP A 56 32.70 33.44 -28.98
N GLY A 57 32.99 34.58 -28.35
CA GLY A 57 32.03 35.36 -27.58
C GLY A 57 32.56 35.77 -26.20
N GLN A 58 31.69 36.40 -25.41
CA GLN A 58 31.96 36.76 -24.02
C GLN A 58 32.10 35.51 -23.14
N GLU A 59 32.81 35.62 -22.03
CA GLU A 59 32.92 34.53 -21.07
C GLU A 59 31.58 34.27 -20.37
N ILE A 60 31.29 33.00 -20.08
CA ILE A 60 30.14 32.62 -19.27
C ILE A 60 30.38 33.14 -17.83
N PRO A 61 29.40 33.82 -17.21
CA PRO A 61 29.53 34.29 -15.84
C PRO A 61 29.88 33.16 -14.87
N THR A 62 30.76 33.45 -13.91
CA THR A 62 31.18 32.49 -12.88
C THR A 62 29.97 31.88 -12.17
N GLY A 63 29.92 30.54 -12.16
CA GLY A 63 28.85 29.78 -11.51
C GLY A 63 27.77 29.26 -12.45
N ALA A 64 27.65 29.81 -13.66
CA ALA A 64 26.83 29.24 -14.73
C ALA A 64 27.62 28.22 -15.56
N ILE A 65 26.92 27.23 -16.12
CA ILE A 65 27.52 26.17 -16.96
C ILE A 65 27.16 26.37 -18.43
N LEU A 66 26.00 26.98 -18.69
CA LEU A 66 25.48 27.23 -20.02
C LEU A 66 25.41 28.73 -20.34
N ALA A 67 25.74 29.05 -21.59
CA ALA A 67 25.60 30.35 -22.18
C ALA A 67 24.14 30.69 -22.49
N ARG A 68 23.71 31.91 -22.16
CA ARG A 68 22.32 32.37 -22.30
C ARG A 68 21.90 32.52 -23.75
N LYS A 69 20.59 32.37 -24.00
CA LYS A 69 20.02 32.50 -25.34
C LYS A 69 20.10 33.96 -25.80
N ILE A 70 20.52 34.15 -27.04
CA ILE A 70 20.54 35.45 -27.71
C ILE A 70 19.83 35.34 -29.05
N ASP A 71 19.04 36.36 -29.38
CA ASP A 71 18.39 36.43 -30.68
C ASP A 71 19.42 36.68 -31.80
N CYS A 72 19.60 35.67 -32.65
CA CYS A 72 20.60 35.64 -33.72
C CYS A 72 20.15 34.80 -34.93
N ASP A 73 18.84 34.78 -35.21
CA ASP A 73 18.26 33.98 -36.32
C ASP A 73 18.69 32.50 -36.27
N ASN A 74 18.46 31.85 -35.12
CA ASN A 74 18.82 30.45 -34.88
C ASN A 74 20.30 30.14 -35.18
N PHE A 75 21.20 31.05 -34.78
CA PHE A 75 22.65 30.96 -34.96
C PHE A 75 23.14 31.00 -36.41
N GLN A 76 22.27 31.36 -37.36
CA GLN A 76 22.65 31.60 -38.76
C GLN A 76 23.35 32.96 -38.93
N ASP A 77 23.06 33.91 -38.04
CA ASP A 77 23.72 35.22 -38.00
C ASP A 77 24.73 35.30 -36.84
N ALA A 78 25.96 34.85 -37.11
CA ALA A 78 27.06 34.90 -36.15
C ALA A 78 27.49 36.32 -35.78
N GLU A 79 27.31 37.29 -36.69
CA GLU A 79 27.65 38.70 -36.44
C GLU A 79 26.69 39.29 -35.42
N LYS A 80 25.37 39.09 -35.62
CA LYS A 80 24.33 39.50 -34.67
C LYS A 80 24.51 38.80 -33.31
N PHE A 81 24.86 37.51 -33.29
CA PHE A 81 25.15 36.79 -32.05
C PHE A 81 26.28 37.46 -31.24
N LEU A 82 27.43 37.71 -31.87
CA LEU A 82 28.59 38.29 -31.19
C LEU A 82 28.34 39.75 -30.78
N ASN A 83 27.67 40.55 -31.63
CA ASN A 83 27.37 41.95 -31.35
C ASN A 83 26.35 42.11 -30.21
N ASN A 84 25.41 41.16 -30.06
CA ASN A 84 24.41 41.17 -29.00
C ASN A 84 24.92 40.58 -27.67
N GLY A 85 26.21 40.29 -27.53
CA GLY A 85 26.80 39.76 -26.30
C GLY A 85 26.82 38.25 -26.20
N GLY A 86 26.85 37.54 -27.34
CA GLY A 86 26.98 36.09 -27.44
C GLY A 86 28.06 35.55 -26.52
N GLN A 87 27.72 34.52 -25.74
CA GLN A 87 28.63 33.90 -24.78
C GLN A 87 29.28 32.66 -25.39
N LYS A 88 30.59 32.50 -25.16
CA LYS A 88 31.37 31.33 -25.58
C LYS A 88 30.99 30.10 -24.74
N GLY A 89 30.95 28.92 -25.35
CA GLY A 89 30.66 27.65 -24.67
C GLY A 89 29.31 27.04 -25.06
N ARG A 90 28.85 26.07 -24.28
CA ARG A 90 27.60 25.33 -24.51
C ARG A 90 26.40 26.27 -24.32
N GLN A 91 25.53 26.35 -25.31
CA GLN A 91 24.36 27.24 -25.28
C GLN A 91 23.17 26.58 -24.58
N THR A 92 22.30 27.38 -23.95
CA THR A 92 21.00 26.93 -23.46
C THR A 92 20.04 26.62 -24.61
N ALA A 93 20.08 27.44 -25.66
CA ALA A 93 19.27 27.28 -26.86
C ALA A 93 19.79 26.15 -27.76
N TYR A 94 18.86 25.53 -28.48
CA TYR A 94 19.09 24.50 -29.49
C TYR A 94 18.34 24.86 -30.77
N ILE A 95 18.67 24.19 -31.87
CA ILE A 95 17.95 24.25 -33.14
C ILE A 95 17.17 22.95 -33.36
N THR A 96 16.00 23.06 -33.99
CA THR A 96 15.13 21.91 -34.30
C THR A 96 15.48 21.28 -35.64
N ALA A 97 14.72 20.28 -36.07
CA ALA A 97 14.85 19.71 -37.41
C ALA A 97 14.73 20.79 -38.50
N GLY A 98 15.63 20.74 -39.49
CA GLY A 98 15.72 21.77 -40.52
C GLY A 98 17.08 21.84 -41.18
N THR A 99 17.20 22.72 -42.19
CA THR A 99 18.47 23.02 -42.87
C THR A 99 18.90 24.44 -42.50
N TYR A 100 20.10 24.58 -41.96
CA TYR A 100 20.61 25.84 -41.42
C TYR A 100 21.93 26.25 -42.06
N ARG A 101 22.09 27.55 -42.32
CA ARG A 101 23.34 28.15 -42.80
C ARG A 101 24.16 28.70 -41.64
N ILE A 102 24.81 27.81 -40.90
CA ILE A 102 25.58 28.17 -39.70
C ILE A 102 27.07 28.29 -40.04
N ASN A 103 27.73 29.30 -39.46
CA ASN A 103 29.18 29.43 -39.54
C ASN A 103 29.84 28.38 -38.63
N THR A 104 30.36 27.30 -39.22
CA THR A 104 30.99 26.17 -38.49
C THR A 104 32.29 26.53 -37.77
N LEU A 105 32.87 27.71 -38.07
CA LEU A 105 34.03 28.22 -37.34
C LEU A 105 33.60 28.92 -36.05
N ALA A 106 32.47 29.64 -36.08
CA ALA A 106 31.90 30.31 -34.91
C ALA A 106 31.16 29.32 -33.99
N PHE A 107 30.48 28.33 -34.56
CA PHE A 107 29.65 27.38 -33.80
C PHE A 107 29.97 25.93 -34.17
N THR A 108 30.08 25.11 -33.15
CA THR A 108 30.15 23.65 -33.25
C THR A 108 28.79 23.06 -32.93
N ILE A 109 28.22 22.27 -33.84
CA ILE A 109 26.89 21.67 -33.68
C ILE A 109 27.03 20.19 -33.34
N THR A 110 26.33 19.76 -32.30
CA THR A 110 26.20 18.34 -31.93
C THR A 110 24.74 17.93 -32.04
N VAL A 111 24.44 16.93 -32.85
CA VAL A 111 23.07 16.43 -33.04
C VAL A 111 22.78 15.36 -32.00
N THR A 112 21.64 15.47 -31.31
CA THR A 112 21.16 14.49 -30.33
C THR A 112 19.70 14.15 -30.61
N ASP A 113 19.26 12.99 -30.15
CA ASP A 113 17.85 12.61 -30.20
C ASP A 113 17.00 13.47 -29.26
N MET A 114 15.74 13.73 -29.67
CA MET A 114 14.75 14.31 -28.77
C MET A 114 14.41 13.34 -27.64
N VAL A 115 13.94 13.87 -26.52
CA VAL A 115 13.52 13.03 -25.40
C VAL A 115 12.13 12.50 -25.67
N ILE A 116 11.96 11.19 -25.58
CA ILE A 116 10.67 10.52 -25.72
C ILE A 116 10.35 9.85 -24.39
N ILE A 117 9.21 10.22 -23.80
CA ILE A 117 8.65 9.57 -22.62
C ILE A 117 7.52 8.67 -23.10
N HIS A 118 7.64 7.38 -22.83
CA HIS A 118 6.69 6.38 -23.28
C HIS A 118 5.40 6.43 -22.46
N GLU A 119 4.34 5.82 -23.00
CA GLU A 119 3.08 5.68 -22.29
C GLU A 119 3.24 4.93 -20.95
N ASN A 120 2.40 5.27 -19.96
CA ASN A 120 2.47 4.77 -18.59
C ASN A 120 3.77 5.08 -17.83
N ARG A 121 4.61 5.96 -18.38
CA ARG A 121 5.83 6.42 -17.75
C ARG A 121 5.79 7.93 -17.51
N VAL A 122 6.65 8.37 -16.60
CA VAL A 122 6.80 9.77 -16.22
C VAL A 122 8.29 10.10 -16.18
N GLY A 123 8.65 11.25 -16.75
CA GLY A 123 10.01 11.78 -16.71
C GLY A 123 10.24 12.55 -15.42
N VAL A 124 11.14 12.06 -14.58
CA VAL A 124 11.72 12.80 -13.46
C VAL A 124 12.83 13.69 -14.01
N VAL A 125 12.78 14.97 -13.65
CA VAL A 125 13.66 15.98 -14.20
C VAL A 125 14.74 16.37 -13.19
N THR A 126 16.00 16.36 -13.65
CA THR A 126 17.14 16.92 -12.93
C THR A 126 17.78 17.99 -13.80
N THR A 127 17.85 19.22 -13.31
CA THR A 127 18.51 20.33 -14.02
C THR A 127 19.98 20.40 -13.61
N LEU A 128 20.86 20.70 -14.57
CA LEU A 128 22.30 20.74 -14.35
C LEU A 128 22.83 22.16 -14.09
N ASP A 129 22.05 23.19 -14.47
CA ASP A 129 22.40 24.60 -14.32
C ASP A 129 21.25 25.38 -13.65
N GLY A 130 21.57 26.54 -13.08
CA GLY A 130 20.67 27.35 -12.25
C GLY A 130 21.20 27.60 -10.84
N LEU A 131 20.37 28.27 -10.03
CA LEU A 131 20.70 28.58 -8.64
C LEU A 131 20.81 27.28 -7.81
N PRO A 132 21.63 27.23 -6.74
CA PRO A 132 21.59 26.09 -5.84
C PRO A 132 20.19 25.90 -5.25
N ILE A 133 19.80 24.65 -4.95
CA ILE A 133 18.60 24.35 -4.18
C ILE A 133 18.71 25.02 -2.81
N GLU A 134 17.59 25.50 -2.29
CA GLU A 134 17.53 26.12 -0.97
C GLU A 134 17.95 25.13 0.12
N LYS A 135 18.54 25.67 1.19
CA LYS A 135 18.94 24.86 2.34
C LYS A 135 17.69 24.19 2.91
N ASP A 136 17.81 22.92 3.29
CA ASP A 136 16.74 22.09 3.87
C ASP A 136 15.65 21.61 2.88
N GLN A 137 15.83 21.84 1.58
CA GLN A 137 15.00 21.27 0.52
C GLN A 137 15.76 20.20 -0.28
N ILE A 138 15.04 19.17 -0.75
CA ILE A 138 15.61 18.08 -1.57
C ILE A 138 15.41 18.29 -3.09
N ALA A 139 14.54 19.24 -3.47
CA ALA A 139 14.24 19.59 -4.85
C ALA A 139 14.16 21.11 -5.02
N GLY A 140 14.28 21.58 -6.26
CA GLY A 140 14.11 22.98 -6.62
C GLY A 140 12.70 23.51 -6.39
N ALA A 141 12.55 24.84 -6.49
CA ALA A 141 11.24 25.47 -6.48
C ALA A 141 10.45 25.11 -7.75
N HIS A 142 9.12 25.14 -7.65
CA HIS A 142 8.27 24.95 -8.82
C HIS A 142 8.25 26.22 -9.67
N ILE A 143 8.85 26.15 -10.87
CA ILE A 143 8.92 27.28 -11.81
C ILE A 143 7.86 27.08 -12.90
N HIS A 144 7.28 28.18 -13.40
CA HIS A 144 6.29 28.15 -14.48
C HIS A 144 6.83 28.85 -15.74
N GLY A 145 6.20 28.60 -16.88
CA GLY A 145 6.43 29.36 -18.13
C GLY A 145 7.55 28.84 -19.05
N HIS A 146 8.34 27.85 -18.63
CA HIS A 146 9.47 27.31 -19.41
C HIS A 146 9.12 26.12 -20.33
N ASN A 147 7.84 25.90 -20.59
CA ASN A 147 7.32 24.88 -21.52
C ASN A 147 7.93 23.46 -21.31
N ASN A 148 7.81 22.91 -20.10
CA ASN A 148 8.39 21.61 -19.72
C ASN A 148 9.91 21.53 -19.98
N PHE A 149 10.61 22.61 -19.67
CA PHE A 149 12.07 22.74 -19.78
C PHE A 149 12.61 22.80 -21.21
N GLN A 150 11.72 22.88 -22.21
CA GLN A 150 12.11 23.12 -23.61
C GLN A 150 12.61 24.56 -23.81
N ASP A 151 12.17 25.51 -22.98
CA ASP A 151 12.74 26.85 -22.89
C ASP A 151 13.52 27.03 -21.58
N PHE A 152 14.74 26.50 -21.58
CA PHE A 152 15.58 26.51 -20.39
C PHE A 152 16.06 27.93 -20.01
N ASP A 153 16.11 28.87 -20.95
CA ASP A 153 16.51 30.24 -20.64
C ASP A 153 15.44 30.93 -19.77
N THR A 154 14.16 30.75 -20.11
CA THR A 154 13.03 31.19 -19.28
C THR A 154 13.05 30.55 -17.89
N PHE A 155 13.40 29.26 -17.78
CA PHE A 155 13.57 28.58 -16.48
C PHE A 155 14.63 29.27 -15.61
N LEU A 156 15.80 29.54 -16.18
CA LEU A 156 16.90 30.22 -15.47
C LEU A 156 16.55 31.68 -15.14
N ASN A 157 15.85 32.40 -16.03
CA ASN A 157 15.41 33.78 -15.79
C ASN A 157 14.40 33.88 -14.64
N ASN A 158 13.55 32.86 -14.49
CA ASN A 158 12.62 32.73 -13.39
C ASN A 158 13.26 32.15 -12.11
N ARG A 159 14.59 32.26 -11.97
CA ARG A 159 15.37 31.82 -10.79
C ARG A 159 15.30 30.32 -10.51
N GLY A 160 15.18 29.49 -11.56
CA GLY A 160 15.20 28.04 -11.43
C GLY A 160 16.45 27.50 -10.74
N ASN A 161 16.28 26.41 -10.00
CA ASN A 161 17.36 25.77 -9.26
C ASN A 161 17.98 24.63 -10.08
N ARG A 162 19.28 24.36 -9.87
CA ARG A 162 19.98 23.17 -10.34
C ARG A 162 19.72 21.99 -9.39
N GLY A 163 19.53 20.80 -9.92
CA GLY A 163 19.26 19.56 -9.18
C GLY A 163 17.88 19.00 -9.46
N LEU A 164 17.40 18.11 -8.59
CA LEU A 164 16.11 17.45 -8.72
C LEU A 164 14.98 18.49 -8.78
N GLN A 165 14.06 18.34 -9.73
CA GLN A 165 12.90 19.23 -9.86
C GLN A 165 11.62 18.55 -9.36
N PRO A 166 10.68 19.31 -8.75
CA PRO A 166 9.39 18.79 -8.33
C PRO A 166 8.48 18.49 -9.51
N GLN A 167 8.63 19.26 -10.60
CA GLN A 167 7.86 19.08 -11.82
C GLN A 167 8.27 17.80 -12.55
N ILE A 168 7.26 17.06 -12.98
CA ILE A 168 7.37 15.88 -13.83
C ILE A 168 7.01 16.20 -15.27
N ILE A 169 7.47 15.36 -16.20
CA ILE A 169 7.08 15.41 -17.61
C ILE A 169 6.27 14.15 -17.94
N LEU A 170 5.13 14.33 -18.60
CA LEU A 170 4.24 13.24 -19.02
C LEU A 170 4.71 12.60 -20.32
N ALA A 171 4.02 11.54 -20.75
CA ALA A 171 4.31 10.87 -22.02
C ALA A 171 4.21 11.84 -23.20
N GLY A 172 5.18 11.75 -24.12
CA GLY A 172 5.29 12.65 -25.26
C GLY A 172 6.72 12.80 -25.77
N SER A 173 6.87 13.57 -26.85
CA SER A 173 8.15 13.92 -27.46
C SER A 173 8.52 15.36 -27.13
N TYR A 174 9.71 15.58 -26.61
CA TYR A 174 10.17 16.87 -26.11
C TYR A 174 11.57 17.22 -26.63
N ASN A 175 11.71 18.45 -27.10
CA ASN A 175 13.01 19.00 -27.51
C ASN A 175 13.74 19.55 -26.29
N ILE A 176 14.49 18.68 -25.61
CA ILE A 176 15.14 19.03 -24.34
C ILE A 176 16.65 18.98 -24.51
N ASN A 177 17.32 20.06 -24.09
CA ASN A 177 18.77 20.16 -24.13
C ASN A 177 19.39 19.26 -23.03
N PRO A 178 20.08 18.16 -23.37
CA PRO A 178 20.65 17.24 -22.40
C PRO A 178 21.85 17.83 -21.64
N TRP A 179 22.43 18.95 -22.10
CA TRP A 179 23.43 19.68 -21.31
C TRP A 179 22.81 20.49 -20.18
N ALA A 180 21.51 20.81 -20.29
CA ALA A 180 20.76 21.58 -19.30
C ALA A 180 19.96 20.69 -18.36
N VAL A 181 19.39 19.60 -18.89
CA VAL A 181 18.38 18.81 -18.21
C VAL A 181 18.60 17.33 -18.48
N GLN A 182 18.67 16.56 -17.41
CA GLN A 182 18.67 15.11 -17.43
C GLN A 182 17.27 14.60 -17.06
N ILE A 183 16.78 13.63 -17.83
CA ILE A 183 15.47 13.01 -17.60
C ILE A 183 15.67 11.54 -17.30
N GLU A 184 15.12 11.12 -16.16
CA GLU A 184 15.01 9.72 -15.78
C GLU A 184 13.57 9.27 -15.98
N GLU A 185 13.37 8.21 -16.74
CA GLU A 185 12.03 7.69 -17.02
C GLU A 185 11.66 6.60 -16.01
N ILE A 186 10.58 6.84 -15.25
CA ILE A 186 10.08 5.90 -14.25
C ILE A 186 8.63 5.49 -14.57
N LEU A 187 8.23 4.31 -14.12
CA LEU A 187 6.83 3.87 -14.21
C LEU A 187 5.95 4.74 -13.29
N MET A 188 4.75 5.09 -13.79
CA MET A 188 3.70 5.71 -12.99
C MET A 188 3.33 4.83 -11.80
N THR A 189 2.94 5.46 -10.70
CA THR A 189 2.51 4.74 -9.50
C THR A 189 1.08 4.27 -9.69
N ASP A 190 0.85 2.97 -9.55
CA ASP A 190 -0.45 2.34 -9.71
C ASP A 190 -1.11 2.13 -8.34
N VAL A 191 -2.36 2.56 -8.21
CA VAL A 191 -3.21 2.29 -7.05
C VAL A 191 -4.26 1.26 -7.47
N PRO A 192 -4.15 0.00 -7.00
CA PRO A 192 -5.08 -1.04 -7.38
C PRO A 192 -6.47 -0.82 -6.80
N ILE A 193 -7.48 -1.47 -7.39
CA ILE A 193 -8.85 -1.46 -6.87
C ILE A 193 -8.86 -2.09 -5.46
N GLY A 194 -9.63 -1.49 -4.55
CA GLY A 194 -9.68 -1.89 -3.15
C GLY A 194 -8.61 -1.22 -2.28
N TYR A 195 -7.76 -0.37 -2.87
CA TYR A 195 -6.75 0.41 -2.16
C TYR A 195 -6.95 1.92 -2.40
N VAL A 196 -6.39 2.71 -1.50
CA VAL A 196 -6.17 4.14 -1.68
C VAL A 196 -4.70 4.46 -1.48
N GLY A 197 -4.17 5.39 -2.27
CA GLY A 197 -2.80 5.86 -2.18
C GLY A 197 -2.72 7.12 -1.32
N VAL A 198 -2.13 7.01 -0.13
CA VAL A 198 -1.81 8.16 0.71
C VAL A 198 -0.46 8.73 0.29
N VAL A 199 -0.43 10.01 -0.07
CA VAL A 199 0.80 10.68 -0.53
C VAL A 199 1.49 11.38 0.64
N ILE A 200 2.79 11.12 0.79
CA ILE A 200 3.70 11.77 1.72
C ILE A 200 4.64 12.63 0.90
N SER A 201 4.50 13.96 0.99
CA SER A 201 5.37 14.91 0.31
C SER A 201 6.56 15.31 1.20
N TYR A 202 7.77 15.24 0.64
CA TYR A 202 9.00 15.68 1.30
C TYR A 202 9.41 17.11 0.92
N ILE A 203 8.66 17.72 -0.01
CA ILE A 203 8.93 19.05 -0.58
C ILE A 203 7.74 19.98 -0.34
N GLY A 204 8.02 21.28 -0.40
CA GLY A 204 7.04 22.34 -0.20
C GLY A 204 7.26 23.09 1.11
N GLU A 205 6.46 24.14 1.31
CA GLU A 205 6.41 24.83 2.60
C GLU A 205 5.85 23.90 3.68
N ASP A 206 6.28 24.11 4.92
CA ASP A 206 5.68 23.45 6.07
C ASP A 206 4.22 23.95 6.16
N GLY A 207 3.28 23.10 5.72
CA GLY A 207 1.86 23.44 5.74
C GLY A 207 1.36 23.64 7.16
N LEU A 208 0.39 24.55 7.34
CA LEU A 208 -0.40 24.61 8.56
C LEU A 208 -1.14 23.29 8.74
N ASP A 209 -1.03 22.68 9.92
CA ASP A 209 -1.75 21.46 10.25
C ASP A 209 -3.26 21.73 10.15
N VAL A 210 -3.93 21.05 9.22
CA VAL A 210 -5.36 21.23 8.96
C VAL A 210 -6.23 20.40 9.92
N THR A 211 -5.64 19.63 10.83
CA THR A 211 -6.39 18.66 11.65
C THR A 211 -6.97 19.20 12.96
N GLY A 212 -6.90 20.50 13.19
CA GLY A 212 -7.43 21.15 14.39
C GLY A 212 -6.70 20.71 15.68
N GLU A 213 -7.05 21.30 16.82
CA GLU A 213 -6.34 21.06 18.10
C GLU A 213 -6.44 19.60 18.62
N SER A 214 -7.33 18.78 18.07
CA SER A 214 -7.59 17.40 18.51
C SER A 214 -6.57 16.38 18.05
N PHE A 215 -5.76 16.67 17.03
CA PHE A 215 -4.84 15.70 16.43
C PHE A 215 -3.40 16.23 16.53
N LYS A 216 -2.56 15.56 17.33
CA LYS A 216 -1.18 15.97 17.61
C LYS A 216 -0.12 15.10 16.91
N HIS A 217 -0.54 14.26 15.96
CA HIS A 217 0.27 13.15 15.46
C HIS A 217 0.59 13.27 13.97
N GLY A 218 1.67 13.97 13.64
CA GLY A 218 2.12 14.17 12.26
C GLY A 218 1.33 15.24 11.52
N ASN A 219 2.02 16.04 10.70
CA ASN A 219 1.39 17.14 9.97
C ASN A 219 0.63 16.59 8.76
N ILE A 220 -0.70 16.63 8.84
CA ILE A 220 -1.56 16.43 7.68
C ILE A 220 -1.75 17.79 7.01
N VAL A 221 -1.58 17.84 5.70
CA VAL A 221 -1.54 19.09 4.95
C VAL A 221 -2.37 18.98 3.68
N ALA A 222 -2.70 20.14 3.10
CA ALA A 222 -3.31 20.20 1.78
C ALA A 222 -2.31 19.75 0.69
N LYS A 223 -2.85 19.41 -0.48
CA LYS A 223 -2.03 19.03 -1.63
C LYS A 223 -1.04 20.15 -1.99
N GLY A 224 0.23 19.78 -2.17
CA GLY A 224 1.31 20.70 -2.55
C GLY A 224 2.17 21.19 -1.38
N PHE A 225 1.78 20.94 -0.14
CA PHE A 225 2.59 21.22 1.05
C PHE A 225 3.39 19.98 1.46
N ARG A 226 4.43 20.21 2.27
CA ARG A 226 5.25 19.15 2.88
C ARG A 226 4.48 18.48 4.01
N GLY A 227 4.40 17.15 3.98
CA GLY A 227 3.63 16.35 4.95
C GLY A 227 2.74 15.28 4.29
N VAL A 228 1.85 14.71 5.08
CA VAL A 228 0.87 13.71 4.59
C VAL A 228 -0.32 14.45 4.01
N TRP A 229 -0.71 14.16 2.76
CA TRP A 229 -1.85 14.83 2.14
C TRP A 229 -3.17 14.36 2.74
N LEU A 230 -4.07 15.30 3.05
CA LEU A 230 -5.41 15.01 3.58
C LEU A 230 -6.28 14.24 2.58
N GLU A 231 -6.13 14.52 1.28
CA GLU A 231 -6.90 13.85 0.23
C GLU A 231 -6.15 12.63 -0.27
N PRO A 232 -6.67 11.41 -0.03
CA PRO A 232 -6.08 10.20 -0.58
C PRO A 232 -6.36 10.09 -2.08
N MET A 233 -5.46 9.43 -2.81
CA MET A 233 -5.64 9.09 -4.21
C MET A 233 -6.46 7.81 -4.33
N GLY A 234 -7.53 7.83 -5.13
CA GLY A 234 -8.33 6.64 -5.42
C GLY A 234 -7.60 5.62 -6.32
N PRO A 235 -8.27 4.55 -6.75
CA PRO A 235 -7.70 3.59 -7.70
C PRO A 235 -7.40 4.25 -9.05
N GLY A 236 -6.21 3.99 -9.59
CA GLY A 236 -5.76 4.57 -10.87
C GLY A 236 -4.24 4.71 -10.95
N LYS A 237 -3.76 5.21 -12.10
CA LYS A 237 -2.35 5.50 -12.33
C LYS A 237 -2.05 6.98 -12.12
N TYR A 238 -1.05 7.26 -11.29
CA TYR A 238 -0.66 8.61 -10.91
C TYR A 238 0.78 8.90 -11.32
N PRO A 239 1.02 10.02 -12.03
CA PRO A 239 2.37 10.43 -12.37
C PRO A 239 2.97 11.15 -11.16
N LEU A 240 3.74 10.42 -10.36
CA LEU A 240 4.38 10.92 -9.14
C LEU A 240 5.89 10.83 -9.25
N ASN A 241 6.57 11.87 -8.76
CA ASN A 241 8.01 11.86 -8.60
C ASN A 241 8.37 11.12 -7.30
N LYS A 242 8.92 9.91 -7.43
CA LYS A 242 9.28 9.02 -6.31
C LYS A 242 10.40 9.55 -5.42
N TYR A 243 11.17 10.53 -5.91
CA TYR A 243 12.25 11.14 -5.14
C TYR A 243 11.76 12.28 -4.25
N THR A 244 10.67 12.95 -4.63
CA THR A 244 10.09 14.06 -3.86
C THR A 244 8.89 13.65 -3.02
N MET A 245 8.22 12.56 -3.38
CA MET A 245 7.01 12.08 -2.74
C MET A 245 7.02 10.56 -2.63
N LYS A 246 6.45 10.03 -1.55
CA LYS A 246 6.19 8.60 -1.37
C LYS A 246 4.69 8.36 -1.36
N MET A 247 4.24 7.31 -2.03
CA MET A 247 2.85 6.85 -1.96
C MET A 247 2.79 5.57 -1.12
N GLU A 248 2.01 5.60 -0.05
CA GLU A 248 1.68 4.44 0.77
C GLU A 248 0.32 3.90 0.36
N LEU A 249 0.25 2.59 0.08
CA LEU A 249 -0.99 1.94 -0.31
C LEU A 249 -1.72 1.45 0.94
N VAL A 250 -2.93 1.95 1.16
CA VAL A 250 -3.80 1.56 2.28
C VAL A 250 -4.98 0.75 1.72
N PRO A 251 -5.15 -0.51 2.14
CA PRO A 251 -6.30 -1.29 1.75
C PRO A 251 -7.56 -0.72 2.39
N THR A 252 -8.59 -0.52 1.58
CA THR A 252 -9.94 -0.10 1.99
C THR A 252 -10.92 -1.28 2.05
N THR A 253 -10.50 -2.46 1.61
CA THR A 253 -11.25 -3.70 1.81
C THR A 253 -11.13 -4.17 3.25
N ASN A 254 -12.00 -5.09 3.65
CA ASN A 254 -11.86 -5.75 4.95
C ASN A 254 -10.55 -6.54 4.97
N LEU A 255 -9.72 -6.26 5.97
CA LEU A 255 -8.49 -6.99 6.24
C LEU A 255 -8.75 -7.95 7.39
N VAL A 256 -8.36 -9.21 7.19
CA VAL A 256 -8.34 -10.23 8.24
C VAL A 256 -6.90 -10.36 8.72
N LEU A 257 -6.68 -10.20 10.02
CA LEU A 257 -5.39 -10.35 10.69
C LEU A 257 -5.48 -11.53 11.64
N ASN A 258 -4.58 -12.51 11.49
CA ASN A 258 -4.60 -13.74 12.26
C ASN A 258 -3.41 -13.80 13.22
N TRP A 259 -3.67 -13.91 14.53
CA TRP A 259 -2.68 -14.23 15.56
C TRP A 259 -2.57 -15.75 15.71
N ALA A 260 -2.01 -16.41 14.69
CA ALA A 260 -1.88 -17.86 14.66
C ALA A 260 -0.58 -18.29 13.94
N ASN A 261 0.18 -19.21 14.54
CA ASN A 261 1.48 -19.64 13.99
C ASN A 261 1.37 -20.39 12.64
N ALA A 262 0.18 -20.84 12.25
CA ALA A 262 -0.02 -21.77 11.13
C ALA A 262 -0.79 -21.18 9.93
N ARG A 263 -1.28 -19.93 9.99
CA ARG A 263 -2.09 -19.31 8.93
C ARG A 263 -1.72 -17.85 8.71
N SER A 264 -0.87 -17.58 7.70
CA SER A 264 -0.69 -16.22 7.17
C SER A 264 -1.55 -16.07 5.91
N GLU A 265 -2.37 -15.03 5.88
CA GLU A 265 -3.21 -14.70 4.72
C GLU A 265 -2.50 -13.75 3.73
N ALA A 266 -3.17 -13.45 2.61
CA ALA A 266 -2.63 -12.85 1.39
C ALA A 266 -1.90 -11.50 1.56
N HIS A 267 -2.11 -10.78 2.67
CA HIS A 267 -1.60 -9.40 2.84
C HIS A 267 -0.24 -9.30 3.54
N ALA A 268 0.36 -10.40 4.01
CA ALA A 268 1.69 -10.43 4.65
C ALA A 268 1.88 -9.52 5.90
N LEU A 269 0.84 -8.81 6.34
CA LEU A 269 0.84 -7.95 7.52
C LEU A 269 0.80 -8.76 8.82
N ASP A 270 0.37 -10.02 8.75
CA ASP A 270 0.25 -10.96 9.86
C ASP A 270 1.48 -11.89 10.01
N LYS A 271 2.51 -11.74 9.17
CA LYS A 271 3.69 -12.63 9.15
C LYS A 271 4.43 -12.74 10.49
N ASN A 272 4.34 -11.71 11.33
CA ASN A 272 4.98 -11.66 12.63
C ASN A 272 4.00 -11.89 13.79
N LEU A 273 2.71 -12.11 13.50
CA LEU A 273 1.69 -12.32 14.52
C LEU A 273 1.67 -13.80 14.92
N CYS A 274 2.08 -14.07 16.16
CA CYS A 274 2.12 -15.41 16.71
C CYS A 274 0.86 -15.71 17.55
N THR A 275 0.61 -17.01 17.79
CA THR A 275 -0.40 -17.47 18.74
C THR A 275 -0.22 -16.77 20.10
N ILE A 276 -1.32 -16.32 20.70
CA ILE A 276 -1.26 -15.61 21.98
C ILE A 276 -1.20 -16.65 23.10
N THR A 277 -0.05 -16.75 23.77
CA THR A 277 0.07 -17.56 24.99
C THR A 277 -0.44 -16.75 26.18
N VAL A 278 -1.49 -17.25 26.83
CA VAL A 278 -2.12 -16.64 27.99
C VAL A 278 -2.02 -17.57 29.21
N ARG A 279 -2.22 -17.03 30.41
CA ARG A 279 -2.26 -17.79 31.66
C ARG A 279 -3.60 -17.57 32.34
N SER A 280 -4.28 -18.66 32.67
CA SER A 280 -5.56 -18.62 33.37
C SER A 280 -5.41 -18.31 34.85
N LYS A 281 -6.55 -18.04 35.51
CA LYS A 281 -6.64 -17.83 36.97
C LYS A 281 -6.10 -19.02 37.79
N ASP A 282 -6.35 -20.24 37.32
CA ASP A 282 -5.87 -21.49 37.90
C ASP A 282 -4.38 -21.78 37.57
N GLY A 283 -3.69 -20.84 36.91
CA GLY A 283 -2.24 -20.86 36.72
C GLY A 283 -1.76 -21.66 35.50
N PHE A 284 -2.67 -22.20 34.69
CA PHE A 284 -2.33 -23.00 33.53
C PHE A 284 -2.09 -22.11 32.29
N PRO A 285 -0.96 -22.29 31.58
CA PRO A 285 -0.74 -21.64 30.30
C PRO A 285 -1.54 -22.35 29.21
N PHE A 286 -2.13 -21.60 28.29
CA PHE A 286 -2.76 -22.14 27.07
C PHE A 286 -2.59 -21.16 25.91
N ASN A 287 -2.65 -21.68 24.69
CA ASN A 287 -2.57 -20.86 23.48
C ASN A 287 -3.97 -20.55 22.94
N LEU A 288 -4.10 -19.33 22.45
CA LEU A 288 -5.31 -18.79 21.86
C LEU A 288 -5.00 -18.24 20.48
N ASP A 289 -5.74 -18.72 19.49
CA ASP A 289 -5.75 -18.13 18.16
C ASP A 289 -6.83 -17.05 18.08
N VAL A 290 -6.52 -15.92 17.47
CA VAL A 290 -7.47 -14.79 17.32
C VAL A 290 -7.40 -14.28 15.90
N SER A 291 -8.56 -13.99 15.33
CA SER A 291 -8.67 -13.29 14.06
C SER A 291 -9.36 -11.94 14.27
N GLN A 292 -8.72 -10.86 13.87
CA GLN A 292 -9.30 -9.52 13.88
C GLN A 292 -9.63 -9.11 12.45
N ILE A 293 -10.87 -8.70 12.21
CA ILE A 293 -11.30 -8.10 10.96
C ILE A 293 -11.35 -6.59 11.15
N ILE A 294 -10.58 -5.86 10.34
CA ILE A 294 -10.56 -4.39 10.34
C ILE A 294 -10.93 -3.83 8.97
N HIS A 295 -11.43 -2.60 8.97
CA HIS A 295 -11.69 -1.81 7.78
C HIS A 295 -11.17 -0.40 8.00
N ILE A 296 -10.50 0.17 7.00
CA ILE A 296 -10.03 1.56 7.04
C ILE A 296 -10.80 2.34 5.97
N PRO A 297 -11.69 3.26 6.37
CA PRO A 297 -12.37 4.13 5.42
C PRO A 297 -11.35 4.96 4.62
N ALA A 298 -11.60 5.15 3.33
CA ALA A 298 -10.72 5.92 2.45
C ALA A 298 -10.38 7.31 3.02
N ALA A 299 -11.39 8.03 3.52
CA ALA A 299 -11.24 9.38 4.09
C ALA A 299 -10.36 9.44 5.34
N GLU A 300 -10.23 8.32 6.07
CA GLU A 300 -9.48 8.25 7.33
C GLU A 300 -8.05 7.69 7.13
N ALA A 301 -7.78 7.05 5.99
CA ALA A 301 -6.47 6.46 5.67
C ALA A 301 -5.28 7.44 5.83
N PRO A 302 -5.37 8.72 5.44
CA PRO A 302 -4.29 9.68 5.68
C PRO A 302 -3.97 9.90 7.16
N LYS A 303 -4.99 9.89 8.03
CA LYS A 303 -4.79 10.05 9.48
C LYS A 303 -4.07 8.85 10.09
N VAL A 304 -4.42 7.65 9.63
CA VAL A 304 -3.74 6.41 10.04
C VAL A 304 -2.26 6.46 9.63
N ILE A 305 -1.95 6.86 8.39
CA ILE A 305 -0.58 6.97 7.91
C ILE A 305 0.18 8.11 8.59
N ALA A 306 -0.45 9.23 8.90
CA ALA A 306 0.19 10.31 9.66
C ALA A 306 0.61 9.88 11.07
N ARG A 307 -0.18 9.01 11.72
CA ARG A 307 0.12 8.47 13.06
C ARG A 307 1.20 7.40 13.06
N PHE A 308 1.12 6.44 12.15
CA PHE A 308 1.94 5.23 12.20
C PHE A 308 3.03 5.16 11.12
N GLY A 309 2.94 6.00 10.09
CA GLY A 309 3.82 6.00 8.92
C GLY A 309 3.51 4.89 7.90
N SER A 310 3.07 3.71 8.34
CA SER A 310 2.71 2.58 7.48
C SER A 310 1.69 1.64 8.13
N MET A 311 1.06 0.79 7.31
CA MET A 311 0.16 -0.26 7.78
C MET A 311 0.86 -1.31 8.67
N THR A 312 2.13 -1.61 8.41
CA THR A 312 2.90 -2.54 9.24
C THR A 312 3.10 -2.03 10.66
N ASN A 313 3.27 -0.72 10.81
CA ASN A 313 3.45 -0.09 12.11
C ASN A 313 2.12 0.00 12.87
N LEU A 314 1.00 0.25 12.19
CA LEU A 314 -0.33 0.15 12.81
C LEU A 314 -0.54 -1.24 13.44
N VAL A 315 -0.19 -2.30 12.71
CA VAL A 315 -0.36 -3.68 13.19
C VAL A 315 0.54 -3.96 14.40
N SER A 316 1.83 -3.66 14.30
CA SER A 316 2.80 -4.01 15.35
C SER A 316 2.76 -3.11 16.59
N GLN A 317 2.40 -1.83 16.45
CA GLN A 317 2.44 -0.87 17.55
C GLN A 317 1.10 -0.72 18.27
N VAL A 318 -0.03 -0.99 17.60
CA VAL A 318 -1.37 -0.80 18.17
C VAL A 318 -2.13 -2.11 18.25
N LEU A 319 -2.37 -2.77 17.11
CA LEU A 319 -3.27 -3.94 17.08
C LEU A 319 -2.71 -5.09 17.90
N GLU A 320 -1.45 -5.44 17.71
CA GLU A 320 -0.81 -6.55 18.42
C GLU A 320 -0.75 -6.35 19.95
N PRO A 321 -0.29 -5.21 20.49
CA PRO A 321 -0.34 -4.97 21.93
C PRO A 321 -1.76 -4.91 22.49
N THR A 322 -2.70 -4.28 21.77
CA THR A 322 -4.08 -4.10 22.25
C THR A 322 -4.80 -5.45 22.38
N ILE A 323 -4.78 -6.25 21.32
CA ILE A 323 -5.42 -7.58 21.29
C ILE A 323 -4.72 -8.51 22.27
N GLY A 324 -3.37 -8.53 22.28
CA GLY A 324 -2.59 -9.33 23.20
C GLY A 324 -2.88 -9.02 24.67
N ASN A 325 -2.96 -7.75 25.04
CA ASN A 325 -3.25 -7.33 26.41
C ASN A 325 -4.68 -7.68 26.83
N TYR A 326 -5.67 -7.45 25.95
CA TYR A 326 -7.06 -7.79 26.25
C TYR A 326 -7.22 -9.29 26.58
N PHE A 327 -6.70 -10.18 25.73
CA PHE A 327 -6.84 -11.62 25.94
C PHE A 327 -6.01 -12.13 27.12
N ARG A 328 -4.82 -11.55 27.39
CA ARG A 328 -4.05 -11.89 28.60
C ARG A 328 -4.80 -11.53 29.87
N ASN A 329 -5.41 -10.35 29.94
CA ASN A 329 -6.19 -9.93 31.11
C ASN A 329 -7.47 -10.76 31.26
N SER A 330 -8.22 -10.95 30.17
CA SER A 330 -9.45 -11.76 30.17
C SER A 330 -9.21 -13.21 30.61
N ALA A 331 -8.05 -13.79 30.25
CA ALA A 331 -7.66 -15.12 30.70
C ALA A 331 -7.31 -15.15 32.20
N GLN A 332 -6.67 -14.11 32.75
CA GLN A 332 -6.31 -14.04 34.17
C GLN A 332 -7.53 -14.02 35.11
N ASP A 333 -8.66 -13.49 34.64
CA ASP A 333 -9.88 -13.39 35.44
C ASP A 333 -10.71 -14.68 35.46
N SER A 334 -10.33 -15.70 34.68
CA SER A 334 -11.12 -16.92 34.53
C SER A 334 -10.30 -18.21 34.47
N ASP A 335 -10.91 -19.30 34.94
CA ASP A 335 -10.32 -20.65 34.85
C ASP A 335 -10.35 -21.13 33.39
N VAL A 336 -9.42 -22.01 32.97
CA VAL A 336 -9.34 -22.50 31.57
C VAL A 336 -10.67 -23.12 31.10
N ILE A 337 -11.35 -23.86 31.97
CA ILE A 337 -12.62 -24.54 31.61
C ILE A 337 -13.75 -23.54 31.43
N SER A 338 -13.85 -22.58 32.35
CA SER A 338 -14.75 -21.43 32.19
C SER A 338 -14.41 -20.68 30.90
N PHE A 339 -13.12 -20.61 30.56
CA PHE A 339 -12.65 -19.99 29.32
C PHE A 339 -13.25 -20.60 28.06
N LEU A 340 -13.27 -21.93 28.01
CA LEU A 340 -13.83 -22.70 26.89
C LEU A 340 -15.36 -22.59 26.80
N ILE A 341 -16.06 -22.61 27.94
CA ILE A 341 -17.53 -22.63 27.97
C ILE A 341 -18.12 -21.25 27.57
N THR A 342 -17.56 -20.16 28.10
CA THR A 342 -18.08 -18.80 27.86
C THR A 342 -17.41 -18.10 26.67
N ARG A 343 -16.89 -18.88 25.69
CA ARG A 343 -16.21 -18.35 24.48
C ARG A 343 -17.05 -17.29 23.75
N LYS A 344 -18.35 -17.54 23.58
CA LYS A 344 -19.24 -16.61 22.86
C LYS A 344 -19.34 -15.25 23.56
N GLU A 345 -19.50 -15.26 24.89
CA GLU A 345 -19.59 -14.03 25.69
C GLU A 345 -18.28 -13.25 25.67
N ARG A 346 -17.14 -13.94 25.76
CA ARG A 346 -15.83 -13.29 25.64
C ARG A 346 -15.57 -12.71 24.26
N GLN A 347 -16.01 -13.41 23.21
CA GLN A 347 -15.86 -12.89 21.86
C GLN A 347 -16.65 -11.57 21.68
N GLU A 348 -17.88 -11.51 22.19
CA GLU A 348 -18.68 -10.29 22.16
C GLU A 348 -18.02 -9.15 22.96
N SER A 349 -17.54 -9.46 24.18
CA SER A 349 -16.83 -8.48 25.01
C SER A 349 -15.52 -8.00 24.35
N ALA A 350 -14.79 -8.90 23.69
CA ALA A 350 -13.58 -8.57 22.95
C ALA A 350 -13.89 -7.63 21.79
N ARG A 351 -14.95 -7.95 21.03
CA ARG A 351 -15.42 -7.14 19.90
C ARG A 351 -15.78 -5.73 20.32
N GLU A 352 -16.51 -5.56 21.42
CA GLU A 352 -16.88 -4.23 21.93
C GLU A 352 -15.66 -3.43 22.40
N HIS A 353 -14.81 -4.03 23.24
CA HIS A 353 -13.64 -3.35 23.80
C HIS A 353 -12.61 -2.97 22.72
N ILE A 354 -12.28 -3.91 21.82
CA ILE A 354 -11.32 -3.65 20.73
C ILE A 354 -11.87 -2.61 19.76
N ARG A 355 -13.19 -2.60 19.50
CA ARG A 355 -13.81 -1.58 18.66
C ARG A 355 -13.66 -0.18 19.24
N GLU A 356 -13.93 0.00 20.54
CA GLU A 356 -13.76 1.29 21.21
C GLU A 356 -12.32 1.80 21.12
N VAL A 357 -11.34 0.92 21.38
CA VAL A 357 -9.92 1.31 21.30
C VAL A 357 -9.50 1.65 19.87
N LEU A 358 -9.92 0.88 18.87
CA LEU A 358 -9.52 1.11 17.48
C LEU A 358 -10.19 2.33 16.84
N GLU A 359 -11.37 2.72 17.31
CA GLU A 359 -12.06 3.93 16.87
C GLU A 359 -11.24 5.20 17.20
N GLU A 360 -10.57 5.23 18.36
CA GLU A 360 -9.62 6.31 18.70
C GLU A 360 -8.49 6.44 17.66
N TYR A 361 -8.13 5.33 17.02
CA TYR A 361 -7.08 5.25 16.00
C TYR A 361 -7.57 5.47 14.57
N ASN A 362 -8.85 5.81 14.36
CA ASN A 362 -9.49 5.95 13.06
C ASN A 362 -9.51 4.64 12.25
N VAL A 363 -9.56 3.50 12.94
CA VAL A 363 -9.62 2.15 12.34
C VAL A 363 -10.93 1.50 12.76
N ASN A 364 -11.73 1.04 11.80
CA ASN A 364 -13.00 0.38 12.12
C ASN A 364 -12.75 -1.10 12.42
N ALA A 365 -13.02 -1.52 13.65
CA ALA A 365 -13.07 -2.94 14.00
C ALA A 365 -14.41 -3.52 13.54
N VAL A 366 -14.37 -4.40 12.54
CA VAL A 366 -15.59 -5.05 12.02
C VAL A 366 -15.99 -6.20 12.93
N ASP A 367 -15.03 -7.09 13.23
CA ASP A 367 -15.29 -8.24 14.09
C ASP A 367 -14.00 -8.77 14.73
N THR A 368 -14.14 -9.40 15.88
CA THR A 368 -13.05 -10.10 16.59
C THR A 368 -13.51 -11.54 16.80
N LEU A 369 -12.80 -12.50 16.22
CA LEU A 369 -13.13 -13.91 16.31
C LEU A 369 -12.07 -14.63 17.15
N ILE A 370 -12.53 -15.39 18.14
CA ILE A 370 -11.65 -16.31 18.86
C ILE A 370 -11.60 -17.58 18.03
N GLY A 371 -10.41 -18.04 17.67
CA GLY A 371 -10.17 -19.27 16.90
C GLY A 371 -10.07 -20.51 17.79
N ASP A 372 -9.06 -21.32 17.54
CA ASP A 372 -8.78 -22.51 18.32
C ASP A 372 -8.17 -22.17 19.68
N ILE A 373 -8.56 -22.95 20.68
CA ILE A 373 -8.05 -22.86 22.05
C ILE A 373 -7.42 -24.21 22.34
N THR A 374 -6.11 -24.25 22.59
CA THR A 374 -5.40 -25.49 22.91
C THR A 374 -5.12 -25.56 24.41
N PRO A 375 -6.03 -26.15 25.21
CA PRO A 375 -5.79 -26.33 26.64
C PRO A 375 -4.71 -27.39 26.89
N PRO A 376 -4.06 -27.38 28.06
CA PRO A 376 -3.12 -28.43 28.46
C PRO A 376 -3.78 -29.82 28.53
N GLU A 377 -3.11 -30.85 28.04
CA GLU A 377 -3.61 -32.24 28.05
C GLU A 377 -3.98 -32.74 29.45
N ALA A 378 -3.30 -32.26 30.49
CA ALA A 378 -3.56 -32.65 31.87
C ALA A 378 -5.00 -32.32 32.32
N LEU A 379 -5.55 -31.18 31.91
CA LEU A 379 -6.93 -30.77 32.22
C LEU A 379 -7.95 -31.48 31.34
N MET A 380 -7.60 -31.79 30.10
CA MET A 380 -8.47 -32.56 29.21
C MET A 380 -8.70 -33.97 29.75
N LYS A 381 -7.66 -34.61 30.30
CA LYS A 381 -7.79 -35.94 30.92
C LYS A 381 -8.72 -35.91 32.14
N THR A 382 -8.61 -34.90 33.01
CA THR A 382 -9.48 -34.80 34.19
C THR A 382 -10.93 -34.49 33.82
N LEU A 383 -11.16 -33.59 32.85
CA LEU A 383 -12.49 -33.28 32.32
C LEU A 383 -13.14 -34.50 31.65
N THR A 384 -12.39 -35.19 30.80
CA THR A 384 -12.86 -36.39 30.11
C THR A 384 -13.22 -37.46 31.14
N ASN A 385 -12.35 -37.71 32.13
CA ASN A 385 -12.63 -38.66 33.20
C ASN A 385 -13.86 -38.27 34.03
N ARG A 386 -14.02 -36.98 34.37
CA ARG A 386 -15.20 -36.51 35.10
C ARG A 386 -16.48 -36.68 34.29
N LYS A 387 -16.44 -36.40 32.98
CA LYS A 387 -17.60 -36.55 32.10
C LYS A 387 -17.97 -38.02 31.89
N ILE A 388 -16.96 -38.89 31.76
CA ILE A 388 -17.16 -40.35 31.72
C ILE A 388 -17.83 -40.81 33.03
N ALA A 389 -17.32 -40.39 34.19
CA ALA A 389 -17.89 -40.78 35.48
C ALA A 389 -19.34 -40.29 35.66
N GLU A 390 -19.69 -39.09 35.21
CA GLU A 390 -21.08 -38.59 35.21
C GLU A 390 -22.01 -39.42 34.33
N GLU A 391 -21.56 -39.75 33.10
CA GLU A 391 -22.37 -40.58 32.19
C GLU A 391 -22.45 -42.04 32.66
N GLU A 392 -21.40 -42.58 33.28
CA GLU A 392 -21.43 -43.87 33.99
C GLU A 392 -22.43 -43.84 35.14
N GLN A 393 -22.46 -42.78 35.95
CA GLN A 393 -23.42 -42.63 37.05
C GLN A 393 -24.87 -42.63 36.53
N LYS A 394 -25.16 -41.89 35.46
CA LYS A 394 -26.49 -41.93 34.80
C LYS A 394 -26.82 -43.32 34.29
N THR A 395 -25.84 -44.01 33.70
CA THR A 395 -26.00 -45.37 33.21
C THR A 395 -26.35 -46.32 34.36
N TYR A 396 -25.62 -46.25 35.48
CA TYR A 396 -25.91 -47.05 36.67
C TYR A 396 -27.27 -46.72 37.30
N GLN A 397 -27.67 -45.45 37.36
CA GLN A 397 -29.01 -45.08 37.82
C GLN A 397 -30.10 -45.65 36.92
N THR A 398 -29.92 -45.58 35.60
CA THR A 398 -30.86 -46.14 34.63
C THR A 398 -30.93 -47.66 34.75
N GLN A 399 -29.79 -48.34 34.92
CA GLN A 399 -29.74 -49.79 35.18
C GLN A 399 -30.43 -50.18 36.49
N ARG A 400 -30.25 -49.38 37.55
CA ARG A 400 -30.90 -49.61 38.85
C ARG A 400 -32.42 -49.46 38.74
N MET A 401 -32.90 -48.39 38.10
CA MET A 401 -34.33 -48.18 37.85
C MET A 401 -34.92 -49.32 37.00
N ALA A 402 -34.22 -49.77 35.96
CA ALA A 402 -34.65 -50.91 35.15
C ALA A 402 -34.69 -52.22 35.96
N GLN A 403 -33.73 -52.46 36.87
CA GLN A 403 -33.75 -53.60 37.78
C GLN A 403 -34.89 -53.53 38.82
N GLU A 404 -35.11 -52.37 39.43
CA GLU A 404 -36.21 -52.15 40.38
C GLU A 404 -37.57 -52.41 39.70
N GLN A 405 -37.75 -51.90 38.48
CA GLN A 405 -38.96 -52.14 37.69
C GLN A 405 -39.12 -53.62 37.30
N ARG A 406 -38.02 -54.31 36.97
CA ARG A 406 -38.03 -55.75 36.69
C ARG A 406 -38.38 -56.58 37.93
N GLN A 407 -37.81 -56.28 39.09
CA GLN A 407 -38.16 -56.95 40.35
C GLN A 407 -39.62 -56.71 40.74
N GLY A 408 -40.14 -55.50 40.50
CA GLY A 408 -41.56 -55.18 40.66
C GLY A 408 -42.44 -56.05 39.77
N MET A 409 -42.12 -56.11 38.47
CA MET A 409 -42.85 -56.93 37.52
C MET A 409 -42.78 -58.43 37.87
N GLU A 410 -41.62 -58.95 38.28
CA GLU A 410 -41.47 -60.35 38.70
C GLU A 410 -42.28 -60.66 39.97
N LYS A 411 -42.33 -59.75 40.94
CA LYS A 411 -43.21 -59.88 42.12
C LYS A 411 -44.69 -59.89 41.75
N GLU A 412 -45.13 -58.96 40.91
CA GLU A 412 -46.52 -58.90 40.45
C GLU A 412 -46.90 -60.15 39.65
N THR A 413 -46.00 -60.64 38.80
CA THR A 413 -46.19 -61.89 38.03
C THR A 413 -46.29 -63.10 38.96
N ALA A 414 -45.42 -63.20 39.97
CA ALA A 414 -45.48 -64.28 40.96
C ALA A 414 -46.77 -64.26 41.79
N ILE A 415 -47.27 -63.08 42.15
CA ILE A 415 -48.58 -62.94 42.84
C ILE A 415 -49.72 -63.38 41.91
N ALA A 416 -49.70 -62.97 40.64
CA ALA A 416 -50.70 -63.37 39.65
C ALA A 416 -50.70 -64.89 39.39
N ASP A 417 -49.52 -65.52 39.34
CA ASP A 417 -49.40 -66.97 39.16
C ASP A 417 -49.84 -67.75 40.42
N MET A 418 -49.53 -67.27 41.62
CA MET A 418 -50.10 -67.83 42.86
C MET A 418 -51.63 -67.72 42.88
N GLN A 419 -52.18 -66.60 42.41
CA GLN A 419 -53.63 -66.43 42.33
C GLN A 419 -54.27 -67.42 41.33
N LYS A 420 -53.62 -67.68 40.19
CA LYS A 420 -54.06 -68.73 39.25
C LYS A 420 -54.06 -70.11 39.90
N GLU A 421 -53.02 -70.47 40.65
CA GLU A 421 -52.94 -71.74 41.37
C GLU A 421 -54.02 -71.87 42.45
N ILE A 422 -54.30 -70.80 43.22
CA ILE A 422 -55.38 -70.79 44.22
C ILE A 422 -56.76 -70.99 43.57
N VAL A 423 -57.04 -70.30 42.47
CA VAL A 423 -58.31 -70.44 41.74
C VAL A 423 -58.46 -71.86 41.19
N LYS A 424 -57.39 -72.44 40.65
CA LYS A 424 -57.37 -73.81 40.14
C LYS A 424 -57.60 -74.84 41.25
N ALA A 425 -57.00 -74.63 42.43
CA ALA A 425 -57.22 -75.46 43.60
C ALA A 425 -58.67 -75.36 44.11
N GLN A 426 -59.24 -74.16 44.22
CA GLN A 426 -60.65 -73.97 44.61
C GLN A 426 -61.62 -74.64 43.63
N GLN A 427 -61.42 -74.45 42.32
CA GLN A 427 -62.23 -75.14 41.30
C GLN A 427 -62.09 -76.66 41.40
N SER A 428 -60.91 -77.20 41.68
CA SER A 428 -60.71 -78.65 41.84
C SER A 428 -61.48 -79.23 43.03
N VAL A 429 -61.58 -78.48 44.13
CA VAL A 429 -62.38 -78.86 45.30
C VAL A 429 -63.87 -78.80 44.97
N GLU A 430 -64.33 -77.72 44.33
CA GLU A 430 -65.74 -77.57 43.94
C GLU A 430 -66.17 -78.67 42.93
N ILE A 431 -65.31 -79.01 41.96
CA ILE A 431 -65.54 -80.13 41.04
C ILE A 431 -65.65 -81.44 41.84
N SER A 432 -64.73 -81.70 42.77
CA SER A 432 -64.76 -82.94 43.57
C SER A 432 -66.03 -83.04 44.43
N GLN A 433 -66.48 -81.92 45.00
CA GLN A 433 -67.69 -81.84 45.82
C GLN A 433 -68.96 -82.05 44.98
N ARG A 434 -69.05 -81.41 43.81
CA ARG A 434 -70.16 -81.64 42.88
C ARG A 434 -70.18 -83.06 42.32
N THR A 435 -69.01 -83.66 42.12
CA THR A 435 -68.90 -85.06 41.68
C THR A 435 -69.40 -86.00 42.78
N ALA A 436 -69.05 -85.72 44.06
CA ALA A 436 -69.54 -86.46 45.22
C ALA A 436 -71.06 -86.34 45.38
N ASP A 437 -71.61 -85.12 45.29
CA ASP A 437 -73.05 -84.87 45.35
C ASP A 437 -73.80 -85.53 44.18
N ALA A 438 -73.21 -85.56 42.98
CA ALA A 438 -73.77 -86.26 41.83
C ALA A 438 -73.79 -87.79 42.05
N THR A 439 -72.77 -88.37 42.67
CA THR A 439 -72.78 -89.79 43.06
C THR A 439 -73.80 -90.11 44.15
N VAL A 440 -74.00 -89.22 45.13
CA VAL A 440 -75.05 -89.39 46.16
C VAL A 440 -76.44 -89.32 45.55
N LYS A 441 -76.72 -88.31 44.71
CA LYS A 441 -78.01 -88.20 44.01
C LYS A 441 -78.27 -89.37 43.06
N LYS A 442 -77.23 -89.92 42.44
CA LYS A 442 -77.36 -91.12 41.60
C LYS A 442 -77.70 -92.35 42.44
N ALA A 443 -77.06 -92.51 43.61
CA ALA A 443 -77.37 -93.59 44.55
C ALA A 443 -78.78 -93.47 45.17
N GLU A 444 -79.27 -92.25 45.42
CA GLU A 444 -80.64 -92.00 45.87
C GLU A 444 -81.69 -92.27 44.77
N GLY A 445 -81.36 -91.98 43.51
CA GLY A 445 -82.19 -92.29 42.35
C GLY A 445 -82.30 -93.79 42.05
N ASP A 446 -81.20 -94.54 42.26
CA ASP A 446 -81.17 -95.99 42.06
C ASP A 446 -81.87 -96.75 43.22
N ALA A 447 -81.99 -96.15 44.40
CA ALA A 447 -82.71 -96.73 45.55
C ALA A 447 -84.24 -96.54 45.51
N THR A 448 -84.75 -95.79 44.53
CA THR A 448 -86.18 -95.51 44.33
C THR A 448 -86.77 -96.18 43.08
N SER A 449 -86.05 -97.13 42.47
CA SER A 449 -86.53 -97.96 41.34
C SER A 449 -86.77 -99.42 41.72
#